data_AF-B3R9C0-F1
#
_entry.id   AF-B3R9C0-F1
#
_cell.length_a   1.000
_cell.length_b   1.000
_cell.length_c   1.000
_cell.angle_alpha   90.00
_cell.angle_beta   90.00
_cell.angle_gamma   90.00
#
_symmetry.space_group_name_H-M   'P 1'
#
loop_
_entity.id
_entity.type
_entity.pdbx_description
1 polymer ?
#
loop_
_entity_poly.entity_id
_entity_poly.type
_entity_poly.pdbx_seq_one_letter_code
_entity_poly.pdbx_strand_id
1 'polypeptide(L)'
;MLGLAACGGNDAPGNGAPPATATLSVTDLDPGAYVVSVGDADKPTVGKYYAGTDGSRYLALADAEDKATVIYRRDKGGSWVAAPGADASASVRLLSHASVPAASVDPGSVAGAYTTVLPSGASASFTVTAEGKIAPGASACQLSGTLAAQAMPNTLRLTLSTSACGPLPASATGVLAIDADYQPAAFRLMADDGGRVVDLWAYRD
;
A
#
# COMPACT_ATOMS: atom_id res chain seq x y z
N MET A 1 -38.34 53.03 -33.03
CA MET A 1 -39.42 52.04 -33.24
C MET A 1 -38.81 50.67 -32.93
N LEU A 2 -39.46 49.89 -32.06
CA LEU A 2 -39.09 48.57 -31.50
C LEU A 2 -37.82 48.56 -30.60
N GLY A 3 -37.84 48.18 -29.32
CA GLY A 3 -38.88 47.64 -28.43
C GLY A 3 -38.24 46.80 -27.31
N LEU A 4 -38.62 47.08 -26.04
CA LEU A 4 -38.83 46.23 -24.84
C LEU A 4 -37.92 44.99 -24.57
N ALA A 5 -37.68 44.48 -23.36
CA ALA A 5 -37.80 44.79 -21.92
C ALA A 5 -37.42 43.46 -21.20
N ALA A 6 -36.77 43.47 -20.02
CA ALA A 6 -37.03 42.53 -18.90
C ALA A 6 -36.02 42.63 -17.74
N CYS A 7 -36.56 42.96 -16.55
CA CYS A 7 -36.31 42.43 -15.20
C CYS A 7 -34.86 42.25 -14.71
N GLY A 8 -34.37 42.85 -13.61
CA GLY A 8 -35.07 43.23 -12.38
C GLY A 8 -35.33 42.00 -11.50
N GLY A 9 -34.38 41.65 -10.62
CA GLY A 9 -34.53 40.58 -9.62
C GLY A 9 -33.25 40.37 -8.81
N ASN A 10 -33.22 40.93 -7.60
CA ASN A 10 -32.14 40.81 -6.63
C ASN A 10 -32.45 39.60 -5.73
N ASP A 11 -31.76 38.47 -5.89
CA ASP A 11 -31.82 37.35 -4.94
C ASP A 11 -30.43 36.72 -4.78
N ALA A 12 -29.94 36.81 -3.53
CA ALA A 12 -28.82 36.13 -2.87
C ALA A 12 -27.61 35.62 -3.69
N PRO A 13 -26.35 35.84 -3.20
CA PRO A 13 -25.24 35.02 -3.63
C PRO A 13 -25.47 33.60 -3.10
N GLY A 14 -26.07 32.75 -3.93
CA GLY A 14 -26.13 31.32 -3.69
C GLY A 14 -24.69 30.83 -3.60
N ASN A 15 -24.30 30.44 -2.39
CA ASN A 15 -23.07 29.73 -2.10
C ASN A 15 -23.00 28.47 -2.96
N GLY A 16 -22.53 28.60 -4.19
CA GLY A 16 -22.01 27.48 -4.95
C GLY A 16 -20.82 26.99 -4.17
N ALA A 17 -20.99 25.88 -3.45
CA ALA A 17 -19.88 25.17 -2.85
C ALA A 17 -18.77 25.06 -3.92
N PRO A 18 -17.50 25.33 -3.56
CA PRO A 18 -16.41 25.11 -4.49
C PRO A 18 -16.57 23.72 -5.11
N PRO A 19 -16.38 23.55 -6.43
CA PRO A 19 -16.43 22.22 -7.03
C PRO A 19 -15.53 21.31 -6.20
N ALA A 20 -16.11 20.21 -5.69
CA ALA A 20 -15.38 19.25 -4.88
C ALA A 20 -14.13 18.88 -5.66
N THR A 21 -12.96 19.33 -5.20
CA THR A 21 -11.68 18.96 -5.77
C THR A 21 -11.64 17.45 -5.68
N ALA A 22 -11.70 16.78 -6.83
CA ALA A 22 -11.72 15.33 -6.87
C ALA A 22 -10.47 14.84 -6.14
N THR A 23 -10.70 14.10 -5.06
CA THR A 23 -9.66 13.53 -4.21
C THR A 23 -9.76 12.03 -4.29
N LEU A 24 -8.63 11.37 -4.49
CA LEU A 24 -8.48 9.93 -4.45
C LEU A 24 -9.21 9.38 -3.21
N SER A 25 -10.11 8.44 -3.44
CA SER A 25 -10.86 7.77 -2.38
C SER A 25 -10.81 6.27 -2.58
N VAL A 26 -10.75 5.53 -1.48
CA VAL A 26 -10.91 4.09 -1.43
C VAL A 26 -12.02 3.80 -0.41
N THR A 27 -12.83 2.78 -0.66
CA THR A 27 -13.86 2.35 0.30
C THR A 27 -13.19 2.07 1.66
N ASP A 28 -13.73 2.69 2.72
CA ASP A 28 -13.22 2.49 4.07
C ASP A 28 -13.83 1.23 4.69
N LEU A 29 -12.96 0.34 5.16
CA LEU A 29 -13.33 -0.81 6.00
C LEU A 29 -13.03 -0.49 7.47
N ASP A 30 -13.73 -1.23 8.35
CA ASP A 30 -13.42 -1.25 9.78
C ASP A 30 -11.98 -1.71 10.02
N PRO A 31 -11.37 -1.39 11.19
CA PRO A 31 -10.04 -1.88 11.53
C PRO A 31 -9.94 -3.42 11.44
N GLY A 32 -8.92 -3.92 10.74
CA GLY A 32 -8.81 -5.33 10.38
C GLY A 32 -7.85 -5.59 9.22
N ALA A 33 -7.72 -6.87 8.84
CA ALA A 33 -7.02 -7.30 7.64
C ALA A 33 -8.01 -8.05 6.74
N TYR A 34 -7.91 -7.83 5.44
CA TYR A 34 -8.90 -8.31 4.47
C TYR A 34 -8.24 -8.76 3.17
N VAL A 35 -8.84 -9.77 2.55
CA VAL A 35 -8.74 -9.98 1.10
C VAL A 35 -9.86 -9.18 0.46
N VAL A 36 -9.54 -8.43 -0.60
CA VAL A 36 -10.50 -7.58 -1.31
C VAL A 36 -10.45 -7.83 -2.80
N SER A 37 -11.49 -7.42 -3.50
CA SER A 37 -11.50 -7.31 -4.95
C SER A 37 -12.01 -5.95 -5.41
N VAL A 38 -11.51 -5.45 -6.53
CA VAL A 38 -11.87 -4.16 -7.12
C VAL A 38 -11.97 -4.26 -8.64
N GLY A 39 -12.50 -3.20 -9.27
CA GLY A 39 -12.49 -3.05 -10.73
C GLY A 39 -13.70 -3.70 -11.39
N ASP A 40 -13.45 -4.48 -12.43
CA ASP A 40 -14.46 -5.15 -13.25
C ASP A 40 -14.94 -6.44 -12.57
N ALA A 41 -16.25 -6.70 -12.55
CA ALA A 41 -16.81 -7.88 -11.88
C ALA A 41 -16.53 -9.20 -12.59
N ASP A 42 -16.32 -9.17 -13.91
CA ASP A 42 -15.98 -10.35 -14.72
C ASP A 42 -14.48 -10.64 -14.69
N LYS A 43 -13.67 -9.62 -14.39
CA LYS A 43 -12.20 -9.70 -14.24
C LYS A 43 -11.71 -8.90 -13.03
N PRO A 44 -12.05 -9.33 -11.81
CA PRO A 44 -11.71 -8.57 -10.61
C PRO A 44 -10.21 -8.56 -10.38
N THR A 45 -9.68 -7.41 -9.96
CA THR A 45 -8.32 -7.31 -9.42
C THR A 45 -8.37 -7.60 -7.94
N VAL A 46 -7.62 -8.61 -7.49
CA VAL A 46 -7.57 -9.03 -6.09
C VAL A 46 -6.46 -8.28 -5.36
N GLY A 47 -6.66 -8.04 -4.07
CA GLY A 47 -5.66 -7.40 -3.23
C GLY A 47 -5.79 -7.73 -1.76
N LYS A 48 -4.84 -7.20 -0.99
CA LYS A 48 -4.85 -7.23 0.47
C LYS A 48 -5.08 -5.81 0.99
N TYR A 49 -5.98 -5.68 1.97
CA TYR A 49 -6.32 -4.41 2.60
C TYR A 49 -6.08 -4.50 4.11
N TYR A 50 -5.30 -3.58 4.64
CA TYR A 50 -4.97 -3.47 6.05
C TYR A 50 -5.51 -2.16 6.61
N ALA A 51 -6.29 -2.24 7.68
CA ALA A 51 -6.99 -1.13 8.28
C ALA A 51 -6.57 -0.94 9.73
N GLY A 52 -5.87 0.16 10.02
CA GLY A 52 -5.43 0.51 11.37
C GLY A 52 -6.52 1.15 12.22
N THR A 53 -6.44 0.93 13.54
CA THR A 53 -7.32 1.58 14.53
C THR A 53 -7.11 3.09 14.63
N ASP A 54 -5.98 3.60 14.13
CA ASP A 54 -5.64 5.03 14.09
C ASP A 54 -6.07 5.74 12.79
N GLY A 55 -6.78 5.04 11.90
CA GLY A 55 -7.21 5.57 10.60
C GLY A 55 -6.22 5.35 9.45
N SER A 56 -5.01 4.83 9.73
CA SER A 56 -4.07 4.42 8.68
C SER A 56 -4.63 3.26 7.86
N ARG A 57 -4.32 3.22 6.57
CA ARG A 57 -4.80 2.21 5.63
C ARG A 57 -3.73 1.85 4.61
N TYR A 58 -3.73 0.61 4.17
CA TYR A 58 -2.87 0.12 3.11
C TYR A 58 -3.62 -0.90 2.25
N LEU A 59 -3.71 -0.65 0.95
CA LEU A 59 -4.29 -1.55 -0.04
C LEU A 59 -3.24 -1.85 -1.10
N ALA A 60 -2.85 -3.11 -1.25
CA ALA A 60 -2.03 -3.58 -2.36
C ALA A 60 -2.90 -4.40 -3.31
N LEU A 61 -2.95 -4.00 -4.57
CA LEU A 61 -3.61 -4.73 -5.65
C LEU A 61 -2.57 -5.53 -6.43
N ALA A 62 -2.87 -6.79 -6.65
CA ALA A 62 -1.99 -7.73 -7.32
C ALA A 62 -2.35 -7.92 -8.80
N ASP A 63 -1.36 -8.24 -9.62
CA ASP A 63 -1.55 -8.74 -10.97
C ASP A 63 -1.86 -10.26 -10.99
N ALA A 64 -1.84 -10.86 -12.18
CA ALA A 64 -2.15 -12.28 -12.37
C ALA A 64 -1.06 -13.20 -11.76
N GLU A 65 0.14 -12.68 -11.51
CA GLU A 65 1.28 -13.37 -10.92
C GLU A 65 1.38 -13.16 -9.39
N ASP A 66 0.32 -12.64 -8.78
CA ASP A 66 0.25 -12.22 -7.38
C ASP A 66 1.38 -11.23 -7.01
N LYS A 67 1.75 -10.33 -7.93
CA LYS A 67 2.69 -9.25 -7.67
C LYS A 67 1.95 -7.94 -7.47
N ALA A 68 2.28 -7.23 -6.40
CA ALA A 68 1.67 -5.95 -6.09
C ALA A 68 2.13 -4.94 -7.15
N THR A 69 1.19 -4.43 -7.93
CA THR A 69 1.46 -3.47 -9.02
C THR A 69 0.92 -2.08 -8.71
N VAL A 70 -0.08 -2.00 -7.82
CA VAL A 70 -0.63 -0.73 -7.34
C VAL A 70 -0.80 -0.79 -5.83
N ILE A 71 -0.33 0.26 -5.15
CA ILE A 71 -0.51 0.48 -3.72
C ILE A 71 -1.33 1.76 -3.54
N TYR A 72 -2.37 1.68 -2.72
CA TYR A 72 -3.06 2.83 -2.14
C TYR A 72 -2.77 2.85 -0.65
N ARG A 73 -2.38 4.01 -0.12
CA ARG A 73 -2.09 4.15 1.32
C ARG A 73 -2.64 5.44 1.87
N ARG A 74 -2.99 5.42 3.15
CA ARG A 74 -3.40 6.59 3.91
C ARG A 74 -2.69 6.53 5.26
N ASP A 75 -1.93 7.56 5.58
CA ASP A 75 -1.35 7.69 6.92
C ASP A 75 -2.40 8.19 7.93
N LYS A 76 -2.10 8.11 9.23
CA LYS A 76 -2.97 8.59 10.31
C LYS A 76 -3.41 10.04 10.06
N GLY A 77 -4.71 10.25 9.87
CA GLY A 77 -5.31 11.56 9.61
C GLY A 77 -4.93 12.18 8.26
N GLY A 78 -4.26 11.43 7.37
CA GLY A 78 -3.87 11.88 6.04
C GLY A 78 -4.91 11.60 4.97
N SER A 79 -4.62 12.04 3.75
CA SER A 79 -5.38 11.68 2.54
C SER A 79 -4.84 10.39 1.91
N TRP A 80 -5.65 9.76 1.07
CA TRP A 80 -5.18 8.65 0.24
C TRP A 80 -4.12 9.13 -0.76
N VAL A 81 -3.09 8.32 -0.94
CA VAL A 81 -2.09 8.45 -2.01
C VAL A 81 -1.96 7.10 -2.71
N ALA A 82 -1.51 7.11 -3.97
CA ALA A 82 -1.32 5.91 -4.77
C ALA A 82 0.06 5.85 -5.41
N ALA A 83 0.53 4.62 -5.65
CA ALA A 83 1.76 4.32 -6.37
C ALA A 83 1.55 3.10 -7.28
N PRO A 84 2.05 3.09 -8.53
CA PRO A 84 2.74 4.19 -9.20
C PRO A 84 1.75 5.28 -9.62
N GLY A 85 1.99 6.53 -9.20
CA GLY A 85 1.15 7.67 -9.51
C GLY A 85 -0.26 7.61 -8.91
N ALA A 86 -0.84 8.79 -8.68
CA ALA A 86 -2.23 8.93 -8.32
C ALA A 86 -2.98 9.57 -9.49
N ASP A 87 -4.02 8.90 -10.00
CA ASP A 87 -5.13 9.68 -10.54
C ASP A 87 -5.79 10.36 -9.34
N ALA A 88 -5.54 11.66 -9.20
CA ALA A 88 -6.05 12.46 -8.10
C ALA A 88 -7.58 12.40 -8.00
N SER A 89 -8.28 11.98 -9.05
CA SER A 89 -9.74 11.86 -9.11
C SER A 89 -10.28 10.43 -9.00
N ALA A 90 -9.42 9.42 -8.85
CA ALA A 90 -9.87 8.03 -8.81
C ALA A 90 -10.72 7.71 -7.56
N SER A 91 -11.76 6.89 -7.74
CA SER A 91 -12.55 6.32 -6.66
C SER A 91 -12.48 4.79 -6.74
N VAL A 92 -11.77 4.18 -5.80
CA VAL A 92 -11.59 2.73 -5.71
C VAL A 92 -12.73 2.14 -4.87
N ARG A 93 -13.68 1.51 -5.56
CA ARG A 93 -14.79 0.79 -4.93
C ARG A 93 -14.44 -0.68 -4.81
N LEU A 94 -14.66 -1.25 -3.64
CA LEU A 94 -14.53 -2.69 -3.43
C LEU A 94 -15.75 -3.39 -4.02
N LEU A 95 -15.51 -4.42 -4.85
CA LEU A 95 -16.54 -5.34 -5.33
C LEU A 95 -16.92 -6.34 -4.22
N SER A 96 -15.91 -6.83 -3.51
CA SER A 96 -16.07 -7.71 -2.36
C SER A 96 -14.92 -7.54 -1.36
N HIS A 97 -15.16 -7.97 -0.12
CA HIS A 97 -14.13 -8.10 0.90
C HIS A 97 -14.45 -9.28 1.82
N ALA A 98 -13.41 -9.91 2.34
CA ALA A 98 -13.50 -10.96 3.35
C ALA A 98 -12.42 -10.73 4.41
N SER A 99 -12.82 -10.71 5.68
CA SER A 99 -11.88 -10.59 6.79
C SER A 99 -10.97 -11.81 6.88
N VAL A 100 -9.70 -11.58 7.17
CA VAL A 100 -8.75 -12.62 7.56
C VAL A 100 -8.38 -12.45 9.03
N PRO A 101 -7.89 -13.52 9.71
CA PRO A 101 -7.41 -13.40 11.08
C PRO A 101 -6.41 -12.26 11.23
N ALA A 102 -6.72 -11.32 12.13
CA ALA A 102 -5.93 -10.12 12.38
C ALA A 102 -5.17 -10.27 13.69
N ALA A 103 -3.86 -10.02 13.66
CA ALA A 103 -2.99 -10.03 14.83
C ALA A 103 -2.06 -8.80 14.83
N SER A 104 -1.75 -8.28 16.01
CA SER A 104 -0.64 -7.33 16.14
C SER A 104 0.68 -8.03 15.88
N VAL A 105 1.59 -7.38 15.14
CA VAL A 105 2.93 -7.92 14.86
C VAL A 105 3.97 -7.10 15.61
N ASP A 106 4.87 -7.79 16.30
CA ASP A 106 6.04 -7.20 16.94
C ASP A 106 7.28 -7.38 16.05
N PRO A 107 8.17 -6.37 15.89
CA PRO A 107 9.37 -6.52 15.09
C PRO A 107 10.26 -7.71 15.48
N GLY A 108 10.32 -8.06 16.76
CA GLY A 108 11.10 -9.19 17.25
C GLY A 108 10.60 -10.54 16.74
N SER A 109 9.30 -10.66 16.42
CA SER A 109 8.71 -11.90 15.90
C SER A 109 9.21 -12.29 14.50
N VAL A 110 9.74 -11.33 13.74
CA VAL A 110 10.28 -11.54 12.39
C VAL A 110 11.81 -11.53 12.37
N ALA A 111 12.47 -11.57 13.51
CA ALA A 111 13.92 -11.69 13.56
C ALA A 111 14.40 -12.99 12.87
N GLY A 112 15.49 -12.90 12.11
CA GLY A 112 16.05 -14.02 11.37
C GLY A 112 16.88 -13.62 10.15
N ALA A 113 17.40 -14.63 9.46
CA ALA A 113 18.02 -14.50 8.14
C ALA A 113 17.02 -14.88 7.05
N TYR A 114 17.06 -14.15 5.94
CA TYR A 114 16.10 -14.29 4.86
C TYR A 114 16.76 -14.11 3.50
N THR A 115 16.17 -14.78 2.51
CA THR A 115 16.45 -14.58 1.10
C THR A 115 15.17 -14.15 0.37
N THR A 116 15.31 -13.21 -0.57
CA THR A 116 14.27 -12.85 -1.53
C THR A 116 14.79 -12.98 -2.95
N VAL A 117 13.88 -13.26 -3.89
CA VAL A 117 14.16 -13.19 -5.33
C VAL A 117 13.74 -11.81 -5.85
N LEU A 118 14.62 -11.16 -6.59
CA LEU A 118 14.39 -9.85 -7.22
C LEU A 118 13.63 -10.02 -8.54
N PRO A 119 13.02 -8.94 -9.07
CA PRO A 119 12.40 -8.97 -10.40
C PRO A 119 13.34 -9.39 -11.53
N SER A 120 14.65 -9.21 -11.36
CA SER A 120 15.68 -9.67 -12.31
C SER A 120 15.96 -11.18 -12.24
N GLY A 121 15.38 -11.90 -11.29
CA GLY A 121 15.67 -13.30 -10.98
C GLY A 121 16.89 -13.52 -10.08
N ALA A 122 17.69 -12.48 -9.81
CA ALA A 122 18.78 -12.55 -8.84
C ALA A 122 18.24 -12.67 -7.40
N SER A 123 19.02 -13.26 -6.50
CA SER A 123 18.67 -13.35 -5.07
C SER A 123 19.34 -12.24 -4.25
N ALA A 124 18.65 -11.78 -3.21
CA ALA A 124 19.20 -10.90 -2.19
C ALA A 124 19.01 -11.52 -0.81
N SER A 125 20.09 -11.65 -0.05
CA SER A 125 20.06 -12.09 1.34
C SER A 125 20.14 -10.90 2.28
N PHE A 126 19.46 -11.00 3.42
CA PHE A 126 19.42 -9.97 4.45
C PHE A 126 19.07 -10.58 5.80
N THR A 127 19.27 -9.81 6.86
CA THR A 127 18.87 -10.19 8.23
C THR A 127 17.92 -9.15 8.80
N VAL A 128 17.01 -9.62 9.65
CA VAL A 128 16.15 -8.80 10.49
C VAL A 128 16.54 -9.04 11.95
N THR A 129 16.90 -7.98 12.65
CA THR A 129 17.19 -8.02 14.09
C THR A 129 15.91 -7.99 14.93
N ALA A 130 16.01 -8.30 16.23
CA ALA A 130 14.87 -8.25 17.13
C ALA A 130 14.28 -6.83 17.27
N GLU A 131 15.10 -5.81 17.06
CA GLU A 131 14.69 -4.40 17.10
C GLU A 131 14.11 -3.92 15.75
N GLY A 132 13.94 -4.82 14.78
CA GLY A 132 13.38 -4.49 13.47
C GLY A 132 14.36 -3.87 12.48
N LYS A 133 15.67 -3.79 12.78
CA LYS A 133 16.67 -3.35 11.79
C LYS A 133 16.84 -4.42 10.71
N ILE A 134 16.75 -4.01 9.44
CA ILE A 134 17.11 -4.81 8.26
C ILE A 134 18.55 -4.49 7.90
N ALA A 135 19.42 -5.50 7.90
CA ALA A 135 20.82 -5.38 7.51
C ALA A 135 21.13 -6.24 6.28
N PRO A 136 21.95 -5.74 5.34
CA PRO A 136 22.28 -6.51 4.14
C PRO A 136 23.05 -7.79 4.46
N GLY A 137 22.81 -8.82 3.65
CA GLY A 137 23.61 -10.04 3.61
C GLY A 137 24.76 -9.96 2.62
N ALA A 138 25.24 -11.13 2.19
CA ALA A 138 26.41 -11.27 1.31
C ALA A 138 26.08 -11.15 -0.20
N SER A 139 24.81 -10.95 -0.58
CA SER A 139 24.39 -10.82 -1.98
C SER A 139 24.85 -9.51 -2.62
N ALA A 140 24.95 -9.48 -3.96
CA ALA A 140 25.30 -8.26 -4.69
C ALA A 140 24.28 -7.12 -4.48
N CYS A 141 22.98 -7.45 -4.53
CA CYS A 141 21.93 -6.53 -4.11
C CYS A 141 21.92 -6.43 -2.59
N GLN A 142 21.96 -5.20 -2.08
CA GLN A 142 22.03 -4.89 -0.67
C GLN A 142 20.69 -4.29 -0.24
N LEU A 143 19.96 -4.99 0.64
CA LEU A 143 18.73 -4.53 1.26
C LEU A 143 19.00 -4.10 2.70
N SER A 144 18.61 -2.89 3.06
CA SER A 144 18.75 -2.35 4.41
C SER A 144 17.53 -1.52 4.80
N GLY A 145 17.31 -1.29 6.09
CA GLY A 145 16.11 -0.58 6.50
C GLY A 145 15.70 -0.80 7.94
N THR A 146 14.44 -0.45 8.23
CA THR A 146 13.83 -0.60 9.54
C THR A 146 12.39 -1.07 9.45
N LEU A 147 11.99 -1.80 10.47
CA LEU A 147 10.64 -2.26 10.74
C LEU A 147 10.20 -1.67 12.08
N ALA A 148 8.97 -1.17 12.13
CA ALA A 148 8.38 -0.66 13.37
C ALA A 148 6.94 -1.16 13.53
N ALA A 149 6.51 -1.34 14.78
CA ALA A 149 5.11 -1.62 15.07
C ALA A 149 4.19 -0.51 14.54
N GLN A 150 2.98 -0.89 14.14
CA GLN A 150 1.96 0.06 13.67
C GLN A 150 0.55 -0.42 14.02
N ALA A 151 -0.45 0.44 13.80
CA ALA A 151 -1.83 0.16 14.15
C ALA A 151 -2.53 -0.81 13.17
N MET A 152 -1.99 -0.99 11.96
CA MET A 152 -2.50 -1.95 10.98
C MET A 152 -2.15 -3.38 11.40
N PRO A 153 -3.13 -4.29 11.56
CA PRO A 153 -2.85 -5.68 11.91
C PRO A 153 -2.08 -6.38 10.80
N ASN A 154 -1.43 -7.49 11.14
CA ASN A 154 -0.64 -8.35 10.26
C ASN A 154 0.53 -7.65 9.56
N THR A 155 0.91 -6.45 10.00
CA THR A 155 1.92 -5.65 9.33
C THR A 155 2.89 -4.95 10.28
N LEU A 156 4.10 -4.67 9.77
CA LEU A 156 5.06 -3.74 10.35
C LEU A 156 5.32 -2.61 9.36
N ARG A 157 5.51 -1.39 9.86
CA ARG A 157 5.90 -0.25 9.03
C ARG A 157 7.30 -0.49 8.50
N LEU A 158 7.48 -0.38 7.19
CA LEU A 158 8.75 -0.61 6.51
C LEU A 158 9.33 0.70 5.99
N THR A 159 10.60 0.94 6.28
CA THR A 159 11.47 1.84 5.52
C THR A 159 12.57 1.00 4.90
N LEU A 160 12.68 0.99 3.58
CA LEU A 160 13.62 0.17 2.83
C LEU A 160 14.58 1.06 2.04
N SER A 161 15.85 0.69 2.03
CA SER A 161 16.88 1.22 1.16
C SER A 161 17.52 0.08 0.39
N THR A 162 17.70 0.28 -0.92
CA THR A 162 18.27 -0.72 -1.81
C THR A 162 19.51 -0.16 -2.50
N SER A 163 20.51 -1.01 -2.71
CA SER A 163 21.72 -0.67 -3.47
C SER A 163 22.12 -1.85 -4.35
N ALA A 164 22.49 -1.56 -5.61
CA ALA A 164 22.81 -2.56 -6.62
C ALA A 164 21.70 -3.63 -6.84
N CYS A 165 20.44 -3.22 -6.75
CA CYS A 165 19.27 -4.11 -6.84
C CYS A 165 18.49 -4.00 -8.17
N GLY A 166 19.16 -3.54 -9.24
CA GLY A 166 18.56 -3.43 -10.57
C GLY A 166 17.39 -2.42 -10.60
N PRO A 167 16.17 -2.83 -10.98
CA PRO A 167 15.05 -1.90 -11.21
C PRO A 167 14.40 -1.37 -9.92
N LEU A 168 14.76 -1.92 -8.75
CA LEU A 168 14.19 -1.47 -7.48
C LEU A 168 14.53 0.01 -7.20
N PRO A 169 13.63 0.75 -6.54
CA PRO A 169 13.92 2.10 -6.06
C PRO A 169 15.00 2.10 -4.98
N ALA A 170 15.84 3.15 -4.99
CA ALA A 170 16.92 3.32 -4.02
C ALA A 170 16.39 3.44 -2.58
N SER A 171 15.17 3.97 -2.41
CA SER A 171 14.44 4.01 -1.14
C SER A 171 12.96 3.81 -1.39
N ALA A 172 12.28 3.12 -0.48
CA ALA A 172 10.83 2.94 -0.51
C ALA A 172 10.27 2.87 0.92
N THR A 173 9.00 3.23 1.07
CA THR A 173 8.27 3.09 2.34
C THR A 173 7.00 2.29 2.13
N GLY A 174 6.59 1.52 3.13
CA GLY A 174 5.38 0.71 3.04
C GLY A 174 5.22 -0.20 4.24
N VAL A 175 4.94 -1.47 3.97
CA VAL A 175 4.70 -2.48 4.99
C VAL A 175 5.48 -3.77 4.73
N LEU A 176 5.93 -4.41 5.80
CA LEU A 176 6.08 -5.86 5.83
C LEU A 176 4.71 -6.43 6.20
N ALA A 177 4.21 -7.39 5.45
CA ALA A 177 2.95 -8.08 5.72
C ALA A 177 3.17 -9.58 5.97
N ILE A 178 2.46 -10.11 6.96
CA ILE A 178 2.43 -11.53 7.31
C ILE A 178 1.03 -12.06 7.00
N ASP A 179 0.96 -13.11 6.18
CA ASP A 179 -0.29 -13.77 5.83
C ASP A 179 -0.04 -15.28 5.71
N ALA A 180 -1.04 -16.09 6.06
CA ALA A 180 -0.95 -17.54 5.92
C ALA A 180 -0.90 -17.97 4.44
N ASP A 181 -1.50 -17.17 3.55
CA ASP A 181 -1.49 -17.40 2.10
C ASP A 181 -0.08 -17.25 1.50
N TYR A 182 0.87 -16.67 2.24
CA TYR A 182 2.21 -16.37 1.75
C TYR A 182 3.17 -17.56 1.82
N GLN A 183 2.78 -18.68 2.45
CA GLN A 183 3.66 -19.83 2.58
C GLN A 183 4.16 -20.33 1.21
N PRO A 184 5.46 -20.66 1.06
CA PRO A 184 6.46 -20.81 2.13
C PRO A 184 7.21 -19.52 2.51
N ALA A 185 6.86 -18.36 1.96
CA ALA A 185 7.44 -17.10 2.41
C ALA A 185 6.99 -16.81 3.85
N ALA A 186 7.91 -16.31 4.67
CA ALA A 186 7.61 -15.90 6.03
C ALA A 186 6.84 -14.57 6.08
N PHE A 187 7.13 -13.68 5.14
CA PHE A 187 6.45 -12.40 4.95
C PHE A 187 6.69 -11.85 3.56
N ARG A 188 5.95 -10.80 3.23
CA ARG A 188 6.05 -10.04 1.99
C ARG A 188 6.40 -8.58 2.31
N LEU A 189 7.41 -8.03 1.67
CA LEU A 189 7.77 -6.61 1.73
C LEU A 189 7.07 -5.89 0.58
N MET A 190 6.11 -5.03 0.90
CA MET A 190 5.39 -4.21 -0.09
C MET A 190 5.66 -2.75 0.23
N ALA A 191 6.22 -2.00 -0.72
CA ALA A 191 6.57 -0.59 -0.52
C ALA A 191 6.54 0.18 -1.84
N ASP A 192 6.65 1.50 -1.77
CA ASP A 192 6.76 2.34 -2.94
C ASP A 192 7.67 3.57 -2.72
N ASP A 193 8.15 4.15 -3.83
CA ASP A 193 8.78 5.49 -3.88
C ASP A 193 7.85 6.55 -4.48
N GLY A 194 6.55 6.25 -4.58
CA GLY A 194 5.53 7.02 -5.30
C GLY A 194 5.48 6.77 -6.82
N GLY A 195 6.60 6.40 -7.44
CA GLY A 195 6.70 6.13 -8.88
C GLY A 195 6.82 4.64 -9.23
N ARG A 196 7.28 3.82 -8.29
CA ARG A 196 7.49 2.37 -8.46
C ARG A 196 7.11 1.62 -7.20
N VAL A 197 6.59 0.41 -7.40
CA VAL A 197 6.28 -0.55 -6.34
C VAL A 197 7.45 -1.51 -6.15
N VAL A 198 7.75 -1.79 -4.88
CA VAL A 198 8.58 -2.90 -4.41
C VAL A 198 7.65 -3.97 -3.90
N ASP A 199 7.83 -5.19 -4.39
CA ASP A 199 7.14 -6.36 -3.90
C ASP A 199 8.08 -7.56 -3.85
N LEU A 200 8.47 -7.94 -2.63
CA LEU A 200 9.49 -8.94 -2.38
C LEU A 200 8.99 -9.97 -1.38
N TRP A 201 9.12 -11.24 -1.76
CA TRP A 201 8.76 -12.38 -0.91
C TRP A 201 9.99 -12.84 -0.16
N ALA A 202 9.94 -12.83 1.17
CA ALA A 202 11.06 -13.20 2.01
C ALA A 202 10.89 -14.62 2.54
N TYR A 203 11.82 -15.49 2.18
CA TYR A 203 11.89 -16.87 2.62
C TYR A 203 12.94 -16.98 3.72
N ARG A 204 12.64 -17.72 4.80
CA ARG A 204 13.67 -18.01 5.82
C ARG A 204 14.77 -18.85 5.20
N ASP A 205 16.00 -18.52 5.54
CA ASP A 205 17.18 -19.34 5.25
C ASP A 205 17.23 -20.60 6.13
#